data_AF-A0A7S2B666-F1
#
_entry.id   AF-A0A7S2B666-F1
#
_cell.length_a   1.000
_cell.length_b   1.000
_cell.length_c   1.000
_cell.angle_alpha   90.00
_cell.angle_beta   90.00
_cell.angle_gamma   90.00
#
_symmetry.space_group_name_H-M   'P 1'
#
loop_
_entity.id
_entity.type
_entity.pdbx_description
1 polymer ?
#
loop_
_entity_poly.entity_id
_entity_poly.type
_entity_poly.pdbx_seq_one_letter_code
_entity_poly.pdbx_strand_id
1 'polypeptide(L)'
;VGVGACVDASNAQVARMLNADMVLVANGGIGKSFDELYINHQACQINGVHVAGVVVNKVIPSKVEEVRSYMSRLLERWDVPLLGVVPDNPFLGYPALADFERLFQTKLLSGEEHRMRHFNVEDTILVTTGLDEFMKTMRSNQDAYRALYVTHVSRNDVILAFISEHQRKLALGLPSESALVLCGDPRFIMQQEINDMVTAGSAPILHVRENTWKAMTKIANFTPKLNIEDTARVAEAIEWYESKIDFDELTRRASEDRDRADVNVPGAAIGYGVSPPPLAGEGMPFIKAPSDLKGGLEATQYRR
;
A
#
# COMPACT_ATOMS: atom_id res chain seq x y z
N VAL A 1 12.03 -4.50 10.87
CA VAL A 1 12.94 -5.66 11.01
C VAL A 1 12.39 -6.73 11.97
N GLY A 2 11.59 -6.39 12.98
CA GLY A 2 10.97 -7.35 13.91
C GLY A 2 9.69 -8.10 13.42
N VAL A 3 9.46 -8.21 12.11
CA VAL A 3 8.33 -8.99 11.58
C VAL A 3 8.71 -10.48 11.61
N GLY A 4 7.76 -11.37 11.92
CA GLY A 4 8.00 -12.81 12.06
C GLY A 4 8.21 -13.30 13.50
N ALA A 5 8.05 -12.42 14.49
CA ALA A 5 8.10 -12.79 15.91
C ALA A 5 7.05 -13.85 16.33
N CYS A 6 5.93 -13.98 15.60
CA CYS A 6 4.93 -15.02 15.86
C CYS A 6 5.44 -16.45 15.57
N VAL A 7 6.56 -16.58 14.87
CA VAL A 7 7.23 -17.84 14.56
C VAL A 7 8.70 -17.83 15.04
N ASP A 8 9.02 -16.96 16.00
CA ASP A 8 10.38 -16.78 16.58
C ASP A 8 11.49 -16.53 15.54
N ALA A 9 11.15 -15.94 14.38
CA ALA A 9 12.09 -15.64 13.31
C ALA A 9 11.90 -14.21 12.80
N SER A 10 12.69 -13.27 13.33
CA SER A 10 12.76 -11.90 12.83
C SER A 10 13.53 -11.81 11.50
N ASN A 11 13.28 -10.77 10.70
CA ASN A 11 14.01 -10.55 9.45
C ASN A 11 15.53 -10.46 9.67
N ALA A 12 15.98 -9.93 10.81
CA ALA A 12 17.41 -9.92 11.15
C ALA A 12 17.95 -11.34 11.41
N GLN A 13 17.20 -12.20 12.11
CA GLN A 13 17.60 -13.60 12.28
C GLN A 13 17.62 -14.35 10.95
N VAL A 14 16.63 -14.11 10.08
CA VAL A 14 16.60 -14.70 8.73
C VAL A 14 17.78 -14.21 7.88
N ALA A 15 18.08 -12.91 7.91
CA ALA A 15 19.22 -12.34 7.20
C ALA A 15 20.55 -12.96 7.69
N ARG A 16 20.70 -13.13 9.02
CA ARG A 16 21.85 -13.85 9.60
C ARG A 16 21.93 -15.30 9.09
N MET A 17 20.82 -16.04 9.10
CA MET A 17 20.78 -17.43 8.64
C MET A 17 21.16 -17.57 7.16
N LEU A 18 20.82 -16.58 6.34
CA LEU A 18 21.12 -16.55 4.91
C LEU A 18 22.45 -15.88 4.58
N ASN A 19 23.18 -15.39 5.59
CA ASN A 19 24.36 -14.54 5.42
C ASN A 19 24.10 -13.38 4.43
N ALA A 20 22.97 -12.69 4.63
CA ALA A 20 22.49 -11.63 3.75
C ALA A 20 22.61 -10.26 4.42
N ASP A 21 23.05 -9.27 3.64
CA ASP A 21 23.03 -7.87 4.06
C ASP A 21 21.61 -7.32 4.10
N MET A 22 21.41 -6.29 4.93
CA MET A 22 20.14 -5.60 5.04
C MET A 22 20.23 -4.15 4.57
N VAL A 23 19.18 -3.71 3.87
CA VAL A 23 18.89 -2.29 3.64
C VAL A 23 17.75 -1.89 4.56
N LEU A 24 17.93 -0.82 5.31
CA LEU A 24 16.87 -0.28 6.16
C LEU A 24 16.08 0.78 5.41
N VAL A 25 14.76 0.67 5.41
CA VAL A 25 13.87 1.64 4.78
C VAL A 25 12.98 2.26 5.85
N ALA A 26 12.94 3.59 5.90
CA ALA A 26 12.01 4.34 6.74
C ALA A 26 11.19 5.31 5.89
N ASN A 27 9.95 5.58 6.29
CA ASN A 27 9.14 6.60 5.62
C ASN A 27 9.49 8.00 6.16
N GLY A 28 9.18 9.05 5.39
CA GLY A 28 9.68 10.41 5.55
C GLY A 28 9.45 11.04 6.92
N GLY A 29 10.24 12.07 7.19
CA GLY A 29 10.41 12.68 8.50
C GLY A 29 11.88 12.62 8.94
N ILE A 30 12.21 13.32 10.02
CA ILE A 30 13.56 13.25 10.62
C ILE A 30 13.46 12.46 11.94
N GLY A 31 12.71 12.97 12.92
CA GLY A 31 12.62 12.35 14.25
C GLY A 31 12.07 10.92 14.22
N LYS A 32 10.80 10.76 13.82
CA LYS A 32 10.14 9.44 13.79
C LYS A 32 10.91 8.42 12.93
N SER A 33 11.38 8.85 11.76
CA SER A 33 12.12 8.00 10.83
C SER A 33 13.45 7.54 11.44
N PHE A 34 14.17 8.44 12.11
CA PHE A 34 15.42 8.09 12.79
C PHE A 34 15.20 7.15 13.98
N ASP A 35 14.15 7.36 14.78
CA ASP A 35 13.81 6.47 15.90
C ASP A 35 13.50 5.04 15.40
N GLU A 36 12.73 4.92 14.31
CA GLU A 36 12.45 3.64 13.66
C GLU A 36 13.73 2.99 13.11
N LEU A 37 14.59 3.77 12.46
CA LEU A 37 15.88 3.28 11.96
C LEU A 37 16.79 2.82 13.08
N TYR A 38 16.86 3.56 14.19
CA TYR A 38 17.71 3.23 15.34
C TYR A 38 17.32 1.89 15.95
N ILE A 39 16.02 1.67 16.19
CA ILE A 39 15.52 0.39 16.73
C ILE A 39 15.85 -0.77 15.78
N ASN A 40 15.59 -0.58 14.48
CA ASN A 40 15.86 -1.61 13.47
C ASN A 40 17.36 -1.89 13.29
N HIS A 41 18.21 -0.86 13.37
CA HIS A 41 19.66 -0.98 13.29
C HIS A 41 20.21 -1.73 14.51
N GLN A 42 19.75 -1.41 15.73
CA GLN A 42 20.11 -2.17 16.94
C GLN A 42 19.73 -3.65 16.83
N ALA A 43 18.55 -3.95 16.27
CA ALA A 43 18.15 -5.34 16.03
C ALA A 43 19.09 -6.07 15.05
N CYS A 44 19.60 -5.39 14.02
CA CYS A 44 20.58 -5.96 13.11
C CYS A 44 21.94 -6.19 13.82
N GLN A 45 22.40 -5.22 14.60
CA GLN A 45 23.65 -5.31 15.37
C GLN A 45 23.63 -6.48 16.37
N ILE A 46 22.54 -6.65 17.13
CA ILE A 46 22.39 -7.77 18.08
C ILE A 46 22.47 -9.12 17.36
N ASN A 47 21.95 -9.20 16.14
CA ASN A 47 22.00 -10.42 15.32
C ASN A 47 23.27 -10.52 14.47
N GLY A 48 24.23 -9.59 14.61
CA GLY A 48 25.45 -9.55 13.80
C GLY A 48 25.18 -9.51 12.30
N VAL A 49 24.14 -8.78 11.89
CA VAL A 49 23.78 -8.58 10.47
C VAL A 49 24.32 -7.25 10.00
N HIS A 50 25.04 -7.27 8.88
CA HIS A 50 25.56 -6.07 8.25
C HIS A 50 24.44 -5.28 7.56
N VAL A 51 24.47 -3.96 7.75
CA VAL A 51 23.51 -3.03 7.15
C VAL A 51 24.22 -2.29 6.02
N ALA A 52 23.92 -2.66 4.78
CA ALA A 52 24.54 -2.10 3.59
C ALA A 52 24.15 -0.64 3.34
N GLY A 53 23.00 -0.18 3.86
CA GLY A 53 22.61 1.21 3.74
C GLY A 53 21.18 1.51 4.19
N VAL A 54 20.81 2.79 4.10
CA VAL A 54 19.49 3.30 4.48
C VAL A 54 18.84 4.03 3.31
N VAL A 55 17.54 3.82 3.12
CA VAL A 55 16.69 4.61 2.21
C VAL A 55 15.58 5.29 3.01
N VAL A 56 15.43 6.60 2.82
CA VAL A 56 14.28 7.35 3.38
C VAL A 56 13.26 7.57 2.27
N ASN A 57 12.10 6.93 2.37
CA ASN A 57 11.05 6.90 1.36
C ASN A 57 9.90 7.87 1.69
N LYS A 58 9.05 8.20 0.72
CA LYS A 58 7.85 9.03 0.89
C LYS A 58 8.12 10.37 1.59
N VAL A 59 9.20 11.02 1.22
CA VAL A 59 9.54 12.34 1.76
C VAL A 59 8.69 13.42 1.07
N ILE A 60 8.22 14.41 1.83
CA ILE A 60 7.54 15.56 1.24
C ILE A 60 8.51 16.22 0.25
N PRO A 61 8.14 16.46 -1.02
CA PRO A 61 9.07 16.93 -2.05
C PRO A 61 9.88 18.18 -1.65
N SER A 62 9.26 19.13 -0.95
CA SER A 62 9.91 20.35 -0.48
C SER A 62 10.94 20.15 0.64
N LYS A 63 10.96 18.97 1.28
CA LYS A 63 11.83 18.63 2.42
C LYS A 63 12.93 17.62 2.07
N VAL A 64 13.05 17.21 0.81
CA VAL A 64 14.01 16.18 0.39
C VAL A 64 15.44 16.56 0.78
N GLU A 65 15.86 17.79 0.50
CA GLU A 65 17.23 18.24 0.78
C GLU A 65 17.51 18.38 2.28
N GLU A 66 16.52 18.86 3.04
CA GLU A 66 16.59 18.93 4.49
C GLU A 66 16.80 17.52 5.08
N VAL A 67 15.95 16.57 4.70
CA VAL A 67 16.03 15.18 5.17
C VAL A 67 17.38 14.55 4.78
N ARG A 68 17.85 14.78 3.55
CA ARG A 68 19.15 14.28 3.08
C ARG A 68 20.29 14.77 3.98
N SER A 69 20.38 16.08 4.21
CA SER A 69 21.44 16.67 5.03
C SER A 69 21.45 16.16 6.48
N TYR A 70 20.29 16.14 7.13
CA TYR A 70 20.20 15.68 8.52
C TYR A 70 20.42 14.17 8.64
N MET A 71 19.81 13.36 7.78
CA MET A 71 19.89 11.91 7.88
C MET A 71 21.33 11.42 7.59
N SER A 72 22.03 11.99 6.60
CA SER A 72 23.43 11.64 6.35
C SER A 72 24.31 11.83 7.59
N ARG A 73 24.20 12.98 8.26
CA ARG A 73 24.98 13.29 9.47
C ARG A 73 24.66 12.39 10.66
N LEU A 74 23.40 11.94 10.75
CA LEU A 74 22.98 11.03 11.80
C LEU A 74 23.51 9.61 11.57
N LEU A 75 23.49 9.16 10.30
CA LEU A 75 23.92 7.83 9.88
C LEU A 75 25.45 7.67 9.84
N GLU A 76 26.22 8.75 9.71
CA GLU A 76 27.69 8.74 9.87
C GLU A 76 28.13 8.04 11.17
N ARG A 77 27.34 8.19 12.25
CA ARG A 77 27.63 7.57 13.55
C ARG A 77 27.50 6.05 13.54
N TRP A 78 26.81 5.50 12.55
CA TRP A 78 26.59 4.06 12.39
C TRP A 78 27.50 3.44 11.34
N ASP A 79 28.31 4.25 10.63
CA ASP A 79 29.07 3.83 9.45
C ASP A 79 28.18 3.21 8.34
N VAL A 80 26.93 3.70 8.25
CA VAL A 80 25.93 3.25 7.27
C VAL A 80 25.62 4.38 6.29
N PRO A 81 25.68 4.17 4.97
CA PRO A 81 25.45 5.22 4.00
C PRO A 81 23.96 5.47 3.83
N LEU A 82 23.62 6.73 3.55
CA LEU A 82 22.31 7.09 3.04
C LEU A 82 22.30 6.83 1.53
N LEU A 83 21.68 5.71 1.12
CA LEU A 83 21.60 5.30 -0.28
C LEU A 83 20.62 6.16 -1.07
N GLY A 84 19.58 6.69 -0.43
CA GLY A 84 18.57 7.47 -1.14
C GLY A 84 17.59 8.20 -0.25
N VAL A 85 17.10 9.33 -0.76
CA VAL A 85 15.97 10.08 -0.21
C VAL A 85 14.94 10.22 -1.32
N VAL A 86 13.86 9.45 -1.21
CA VAL A 86 12.85 9.31 -2.25
C VAL A 86 11.63 10.17 -1.88
N PRO A 87 11.35 11.26 -2.61
CA PRO A 87 10.09 11.98 -2.50
C PRO A 87 8.87 11.08 -2.73
N ASP A 88 7.76 11.47 -2.09
CA ASP A 88 6.48 10.83 -2.29
C ASP A 88 5.97 11.06 -3.72
N ASN A 89 5.50 9.97 -4.35
CA ASN A 89 4.83 10.01 -5.65
C ASN A 89 3.38 9.52 -5.45
N PRO A 90 2.40 10.44 -5.46
CA PRO A 90 1.00 10.09 -5.22
C PRO A 90 0.46 9.02 -6.16
N PHE A 91 0.89 9.02 -7.42
CA PHE A 91 0.41 8.08 -8.43
C PHE A 91 0.69 6.62 -8.06
N LEU A 92 1.83 6.32 -7.43
CA LEU A 92 2.16 4.96 -6.97
C LEU A 92 1.20 4.45 -5.88
N GLY A 93 0.50 5.37 -5.20
CA GLY A 93 -0.53 5.07 -4.20
C GLY A 93 -1.95 5.06 -4.75
N TYR A 94 -2.19 5.42 -6.01
CA TYR A 94 -3.53 5.44 -6.59
C TYR A 94 -3.99 4.03 -6.96
N PRO A 95 -5.14 3.54 -6.44
CA PRO A 95 -5.68 2.24 -6.84
C PRO A 95 -6.17 2.24 -8.28
N ALA A 96 -5.99 1.12 -8.96
CA ALA A 96 -6.60 0.85 -10.26
C ALA A 96 -7.98 0.19 -10.11
N LEU A 97 -8.80 0.14 -11.16
CA LEU A 97 -10.06 -0.62 -11.15
C LEU A 97 -9.84 -2.10 -10.81
N ALA A 98 -8.75 -2.70 -11.30
CA ALA A 98 -8.32 -4.05 -10.90
C ALA A 98 -8.13 -4.21 -9.39
N ASP A 99 -7.67 -3.15 -8.71
CA ASP A 99 -7.49 -3.16 -7.26
C ASP A 99 -8.84 -3.10 -6.54
N PHE A 100 -9.79 -2.32 -7.06
CA PHE A 100 -11.17 -2.27 -6.54
C PHE A 100 -11.92 -3.59 -6.75
N GLU A 101 -11.72 -4.28 -7.87
CA GLU A 101 -12.24 -5.64 -8.08
C GLU A 101 -11.78 -6.59 -6.97
N ARG A 102 -10.48 -6.56 -6.62
CA ARG A 102 -9.92 -7.37 -5.52
C ARG A 102 -10.46 -6.93 -4.16
N LEU A 103 -10.57 -5.63 -3.91
CA LEU A 103 -11.09 -5.05 -2.67
C LEU A 103 -12.54 -5.49 -2.39
N PHE A 104 -13.37 -5.49 -3.43
CA PHE A 104 -14.80 -5.79 -3.33
C PHE A 104 -15.17 -7.22 -3.73
N GLN A 105 -14.19 -8.04 -4.12
CA GLN A 105 -14.39 -9.41 -4.59
C GLN A 105 -15.44 -9.48 -5.70
N THR A 106 -15.32 -8.58 -6.67
CA THR A 106 -16.26 -8.39 -7.78
C THR A 106 -15.50 -8.21 -9.09
N LYS A 107 -16.24 -8.12 -10.20
CA LYS A 107 -15.69 -7.80 -11.52
C LYS A 107 -16.35 -6.55 -12.08
N LEU A 108 -15.64 -5.86 -12.97
CA LEU A 108 -16.25 -4.84 -13.82
C LEU A 108 -17.43 -5.46 -14.57
N LEU A 109 -18.56 -4.73 -14.59
CA LEU A 109 -19.71 -5.07 -15.42
C LEU A 109 -19.46 -4.73 -16.88
N SER A 110 -18.64 -3.71 -17.14
CA SER A 110 -18.33 -3.17 -18.46
C SER A 110 -17.06 -2.33 -18.42
N GLY A 111 -16.47 -2.07 -19.60
CA GLY A 111 -15.26 -1.26 -19.73
C GLY A 111 -13.98 -1.95 -19.24
N GLU A 112 -13.82 -3.26 -19.54
CA GLU A 112 -12.66 -4.06 -19.13
C GLU A 112 -11.33 -3.51 -19.69
N GLU A 113 -11.36 -2.87 -20.85
CA GLU A 113 -10.22 -2.16 -21.45
C GLU A 113 -9.70 -1.01 -20.58
N HIS A 114 -10.44 -0.61 -19.55
CA HIS A 114 -10.10 0.47 -18.63
C HIS A 114 -9.64 -0.04 -17.26
N ARG A 115 -9.53 -1.36 -17.08
CA ARG A 115 -9.27 -2.02 -15.80
C ARG A 115 -7.99 -1.55 -15.09
N MET A 116 -6.96 -1.13 -15.84
CA MET A 116 -5.70 -0.61 -15.29
C MET A 116 -5.67 0.92 -15.14
N ARG A 117 -6.82 1.60 -15.16
CA ARG A 117 -6.88 3.04 -14.85
C ARG A 117 -6.81 3.30 -13.36
N HIS A 118 -5.93 4.22 -12.97
CA HIS A 118 -5.68 4.65 -11.60
C HIS A 118 -6.57 5.83 -11.21
N PHE A 119 -7.10 5.79 -10.00
CA PHE A 119 -7.98 6.81 -9.43
C PHE A 119 -7.37 7.37 -8.15
N ASN A 120 -7.32 8.68 -8.04
CA ASN A 120 -7.04 9.32 -6.77
C ASN A 120 -8.25 9.15 -5.85
N VAL A 121 -8.04 8.60 -4.66
CA VAL A 121 -9.09 8.35 -3.68
C VAL A 121 -9.74 9.66 -3.21
N GLU A 122 -8.97 10.75 -3.16
CA GLU A 122 -9.48 12.08 -2.78
C GLU A 122 -10.46 12.66 -3.81
N ASP A 123 -10.36 12.24 -5.08
CA ASP A 123 -11.25 12.64 -6.17
C ASP A 123 -12.49 11.73 -6.30
N THR A 124 -12.74 10.87 -5.31
CA THR A 124 -13.93 10.01 -5.28
C THR A 124 -15.18 10.80 -4.92
N ILE A 125 -16.18 10.79 -5.79
CA ILE A 125 -17.41 11.58 -5.65
C ILE A 125 -18.59 10.65 -5.37
N LEU A 126 -19.14 10.74 -4.15
CA LEU A 126 -20.42 10.10 -3.83
C LEU A 126 -21.57 10.94 -4.41
N VAL A 127 -22.28 10.39 -5.39
CA VAL A 127 -23.39 11.06 -6.07
C VAL A 127 -24.65 11.00 -5.22
N THR A 128 -24.82 12.02 -4.38
CA THR A 128 -26.03 12.24 -3.55
C THR A 128 -26.97 13.29 -4.13
N THR A 129 -26.51 14.05 -5.12
CA THR A 129 -27.25 15.12 -5.77
C THR A 129 -28.20 14.61 -6.87
N GLY A 130 -29.06 15.51 -7.34
CA GLY A 130 -29.92 15.27 -8.50
C GLY A 130 -29.13 15.22 -9.80
N LEU A 131 -29.77 14.70 -10.86
CA LEU A 131 -29.16 14.47 -12.17
C LEU A 131 -28.51 15.74 -12.76
N ASP A 132 -29.18 16.89 -12.69
CA ASP A 132 -28.67 18.13 -13.27
C ASP A 132 -27.33 18.55 -12.67
N GLU A 133 -27.19 18.40 -11.35
CA GLU A 133 -25.95 18.75 -10.65
C GLU A 133 -24.85 17.73 -10.95
N PHE A 134 -25.19 16.44 -10.97
CA PHE A 134 -24.26 15.39 -11.38
C PHE A 134 -23.71 15.63 -12.81
N MET A 135 -24.56 15.99 -13.76
CA MET A 135 -24.16 16.29 -15.13
C MET A 135 -23.26 17.53 -15.22
N LYS A 136 -23.51 18.56 -14.40
CA LYS A 136 -22.59 19.69 -14.28
C LYS A 136 -21.25 19.22 -13.72
N THR A 137 -21.23 18.43 -12.65
CA THR A 137 -19.99 17.89 -12.09
C THR A 137 -19.19 17.10 -13.13
N MET A 138 -19.82 16.23 -13.91
CA MET A 138 -19.16 15.44 -14.97
C MET A 138 -18.55 16.28 -16.10
N ARG A 139 -19.10 17.47 -16.35
CA ARG A 139 -18.70 18.36 -17.46
C ARG A 139 -17.76 19.48 -17.01
N SER A 140 -17.93 19.97 -15.79
CA SER A 140 -17.18 21.09 -15.22
C SER A 140 -15.86 20.66 -14.57
N ASN A 141 -15.71 19.38 -14.22
CA ASN A 141 -14.45 18.83 -13.71
C ASN A 141 -13.38 18.75 -14.83
N GLN A 142 -12.89 19.91 -15.26
CA GLN A 142 -11.72 20.00 -16.13
C GLN A 142 -10.43 19.59 -15.39
N ASP A 143 -10.40 19.63 -14.06
CA ASP A 143 -9.24 19.21 -13.27
C ASP A 143 -9.32 17.73 -12.83
N ALA A 144 -10.51 17.12 -12.87
CA ALA A 144 -10.73 15.72 -12.46
C ALA A 144 -11.24 14.86 -13.63
N TYR A 145 -10.43 14.77 -14.69
CA TYR A 145 -10.68 13.84 -15.81
C TYR A 145 -10.86 12.38 -15.34
N ARG A 146 -10.30 12.03 -14.17
CA ARG A 146 -10.27 10.69 -13.55
C ARG A 146 -11.07 10.60 -12.24
N ALA A 147 -12.27 11.17 -12.19
CA ALA A 147 -13.14 11.02 -11.02
C ALA A 147 -13.69 9.59 -10.90
N LEU A 148 -13.72 9.05 -9.67
CA LEU A 148 -14.42 7.82 -9.33
C LEU A 148 -15.80 8.18 -8.75
N TYR A 149 -16.85 7.98 -9.52
CA TYR A 149 -18.21 8.24 -9.06
C TYR A 149 -18.75 7.03 -8.30
N VAL A 150 -19.42 7.26 -7.18
CA VAL A 150 -20.06 6.22 -6.38
C VAL A 150 -21.54 6.54 -6.22
N THR A 151 -22.42 5.60 -6.52
CA THR A 151 -23.87 5.80 -6.35
C THR A 151 -24.59 4.51 -6.00
N HIS A 152 -25.86 4.61 -5.60
CA HIS A 152 -26.68 3.44 -5.32
C HIS A 152 -27.18 2.80 -6.63
N VAL A 153 -27.26 1.46 -6.69
CA VAL A 153 -27.68 0.70 -7.88
C VAL A 153 -29.09 1.06 -8.38
N SER A 154 -29.94 1.63 -7.51
CA SER A 154 -31.29 2.08 -7.90
C SER A 154 -31.33 3.46 -8.58
N ARG A 155 -30.20 4.17 -8.70
CA ARG A 155 -30.11 5.49 -9.35
C ARG A 155 -29.96 5.33 -10.86
N ASN A 156 -31.02 4.85 -11.51
CA ASN A 156 -31.03 4.61 -12.95
C ASN A 156 -30.75 5.89 -13.76
N ASP A 157 -31.20 7.04 -13.27
CA ASP A 157 -30.90 8.36 -13.84
C ASP A 157 -29.39 8.63 -13.91
N VAL A 158 -28.66 8.35 -12.82
CA VAL A 158 -27.20 8.52 -12.75
C VAL A 158 -26.47 7.52 -13.64
N ILE A 159 -26.92 6.26 -13.65
CA ILE A 159 -26.32 5.20 -14.48
C ILE A 159 -26.43 5.56 -15.96
N LEU A 160 -27.64 5.90 -16.42
CA LEU A 160 -27.90 6.29 -17.82
C LEU A 160 -27.15 7.56 -18.21
N ALA A 161 -27.10 8.54 -17.32
CA ALA A 161 -26.38 9.78 -17.54
C ALA A 161 -24.87 9.54 -17.69
N PHE A 162 -24.29 8.70 -16.84
CA PHE A 162 -22.88 8.33 -16.91
C PHE A 162 -22.55 7.62 -18.24
N ILE A 163 -23.36 6.62 -18.63
CA ILE A 163 -23.20 5.92 -19.91
C ILE A 163 -23.31 6.90 -21.09
N SER A 164 -24.32 7.77 -21.07
CA SER A 164 -24.57 8.73 -22.15
C SER A 164 -23.44 9.74 -22.30
N GLU A 165 -22.91 10.26 -21.18
CA GLU A 165 -21.80 11.20 -21.20
C GLU A 165 -20.48 10.52 -21.62
N HIS A 166 -20.25 9.27 -21.22
CA HIS A 166 -19.12 8.47 -21.72
C HIS A 166 -19.18 8.30 -23.24
N GLN A 167 -20.33 7.87 -23.77
CA GLN A 167 -20.55 7.72 -25.22
C GLN A 167 -20.39 9.05 -25.97
N ARG A 168 -20.91 10.15 -25.41
CA ARG A 168 -20.75 11.49 -25.99
C ARG A 168 -19.28 11.89 -26.09
N LYS A 169 -18.49 11.65 -25.03
CA LYS A 169 -17.05 11.95 -25.02
C LYS A 169 -16.30 11.11 -26.06
N LEU A 170 -16.61 9.81 -26.16
CA LEU A 170 -16.05 8.94 -27.20
C LEU A 170 -16.37 9.43 -28.62
N ALA A 171 -17.63 9.79 -28.88
CA ALA A 171 -18.06 10.29 -30.19
C ALA A 171 -17.36 11.60 -30.60
N LEU A 172 -16.92 12.40 -29.62
CA LEU A 172 -16.19 13.64 -29.83
C LEU A 172 -14.66 13.47 -29.80
N GLY A 173 -14.16 12.25 -29.59
CA GLY A 173 -12.72 12.00 -29.41
C GLY A 173 -12.15 12.62 -28.13
N LEU A 174 -13.00 12.91 -27.14
CA LEU A 174 -12.59 13.47 -25.85
C LEU A 174 -12.24 12.34 -24.87
N PRO A 175 -11.25 12.56 -23.99
CA PRO A 175 -10.89 11.57 -22.97
C PRO A 175 -12.07 11.34 -22.00
N SER A 176 -12.41 10.07 -21.77
CA SER A 176 -13.37 9.65 -20.74
C SER A 176 -12.68 8.71 -19.76
N GLU A 177 -12.06 9.28 -18.73
CA GLU A 177 -11.25 8.54 -17.77
C GLU A 177 -11.94 8.29 -16.42
N SER A 178 -13.18 8.77 -16.25
CA SER A 178 -13.99 8.52 -15.06
C SER A 178 -14.54 7.10 -15.02
N ALA A 179 -14.84 6.60 -13.81
CA ALA A 179 -15.51 5.32 -13.59
C ALA A 179 -16.68 5.44 -12.62
N LEU A 180 -17.60 4.47 -12.67
CA LEU A 180 -18.80 4.43 -11.84
C LEU A 180 -18.83 3.17 -10.99
N VAL A 181 -18.96 3.34 -9.68
CA VAL A 181 -19.15 2.28 -8.70
C VAL A 181 -20.61 2.28 -8.28
N LEU A 182 -21.30 1.17 -8.58
CA LEU A 182 -22.68 0.93 -8.20
C LEU A 182 -22.70 0.13 -6.91
N CYS A 183 -23.25 0.74 -5.86
CA CYS A 183 -23.37 0.14 -4.54
C CYS A 183 -24.80 -0.35 -4.33
N GLY A 184 -24.96 -1.56 -3.81
CA GLY A 184 -26.27 -2.09 -3.44
C GLY A 184 -26.12 -3.35 -2.61
N ASP A 185 -26.93 -3.48 -1.58
CA ASP A 185 -27.12 -4.78 -0.93
C ASP A 185 -27.68 -5.79 -1.97
N PRO A 186 -27.34 -7.09 -1.91
CA PRO A 186 -27.85 -8.10 -2.84
C PRO A 186 -29.37 -8.13 -3.04
N ARG A 187 -30.15 -7.57 -2.12
CA ARG A 187 -31.61 -7.39 -2.25
C ARG A 187 -32.02 -6.37 -3.32
N PHE A 188 -31.14 -5.43 -3.66
CA PHE A 188 -31.39 -4.43 -4.69
C PHE A 188 -30.79 -4.91 -6.00
N ILE A 189 -31.67 -5.32 -6.91
CA ILE A 189 -31.30 -5.83 -8.22
C ILE A 189 -31.43 -4.68 -9.22
N MET A 190 -30.41 -4.49 -10.04
CA MET A 190 -30.45 -3.56 -11.17
C MET A 190 -31.57 -3.97 -12.13
N GLN A 191 -32.31 -3.00 -12.67
CA GLN A 191 -33.31 -3.29 -13.70
C GLN A 191 -32.65 -3.94 -14.92
N GLN A 192 -33.32 -4.93 -15.51
CA GLN A 192 -32.74 -5.76 -16.57
C GLN A 192 -32.31 -4.92 -17.76
N GLU A 193 -33.12 -3.95 -18.16
CA GLU A 193 -32.86 -3.06 -19.29
C GLU A 193 -31.60 -2.21 -19.05
N ILE A 194 -31.40 -1.75 -17.82
CA ILE A 194 -30.19 -1.00 -17.43
C ILE A 194 -28.97 -1.93 -17.42
N ASN A 195 -29.11 -3.14 -16.91
CA ASN A 195 -28.04 -4.12 -16.91
C ASN A 195 -27.59 -4.50 -18.32
N ASP A 196 -28.54 -4.69 -19.24
CA ASP A 196 -28.26 -4.97 -20.65
C ASP A 196 -27.52 -3.79 -21.30
N MET A 197 -27.91 -2.55 -21.01
CA MET A 197 -27.20 -1.35 -21.49
C MET A 197 -25.79 -1.21 -20.91
N VAL A 198 -25.61 -1.49 -19.60
CA VAL A 198 -24.30 -1.46 -18.94
C VAL A 198 -23.38 -2.49 -19.59
N THR A 199 -23.81 -3.75 -19.64
CA THR A 199 -23.00 -4.87 -20.12
C THR A 199 -22.67 -4.80 -21.61
N ALA A 200 -23.53 -4.17 -22.42
CA ALA A 200 -23.24 -3.91 -23.84
C ALA A 200 -22.31 -2.70 -24.08
N GLY A 201 -22.06 -1.87 -23.06
CA GLY A 201 -21.29 -0.64 -23.18
C GLY A 201 -19.78 -0.79 -22.88
N SER A 202 -19.03 0.28 -23.16
CA SER A 202 -17.60 0.42 -22.84
C SER A 202 -17.35 1.26 -21.57
N ALA A 203 -18.40 1.83 -20.98
CA ALA A 203 -18.25 2.68 -19.81
C ALA A 203 -17.72 1.82 -18.63
N PRO A 204 -16.68 2.26 -17.90
CA PRO A 204 -16.11 1.46 -16.82
C PRO A 204 -17.04 1.52 -15.59
N ILE A 205 -17.75 0.41 -15.35
CA ILE A 205 -18.76 0.31 -14.31
C ILE A 205 -18.47 -0.91 -13.44
N LEU A 206 -18.33 -0.69 -12.12
CA LEU A 206 -18.11 -1.72 -11.12
C LEU A 206 -19.36 -1.89 -10.26
N HIS A 207 -19.82 -3.12 -10.02
CA HIS A 207 -20.92 -3.37 -9.08
C HIS A 207 -20.41 -3.98 -7.77
N VAL A 208 -20.73 -3.32 -6.68
CA VAL A 208 -20.28 -3.64 -5.32
C VAL A 208 -21.49 -4.01 -4.47
N ARG A 209 -21.43 -5.20 -3.85
CA ARG A 209 -22.50 -5.81 -3.04
C ARG A 209 -22.59 -5.23 -1.62
N GLU A 210 -22.27 -3.96 -1.47
CA GLU A 210 -22.25 -3.24 -0.18
C GLU A 210 -22.99 -1.90 -0.34
N ASN A 211 -23.47 -1.36 0.78
CA ASN A 211 -24.03 -0.01 0.76
C ASN A 211 -22.95 1.06 0.51
N THR A 212 -23.38 2.25 0.09
CA THR A 212 -22.48 3.35 -0.26
C THR A 212 -21.53 3.75 0.86
N TRP A 213 -22.00 3.76 2.11
CA TRP A 213 -21.16 4.09 3.27
C TRP A 213 -20.01 3.09 3.44
N LYS A 214 -20.29 1.78 3.45
CA LYS A 214 -19.25 0.75 3.56
C LYS A 214 -18.27 0.80 2.40
N ALA A 215 -18.78 0.97 1.18
CA ALA A 215 -17.95 1.06 -0.02
C ALA A 215 -17.00 2.27 0.05
N MET A 216 -17.51 3.45 0.40
CA MET A 216 -16.70 4.66 0.57
C MET A 216 -15.65 4.51 1.67
N THR A 217 -16.01 3.93 2.82
CA THR A 217 -15.04 3.67 3.90
C THR A 217 -13.93 2.71 3.47
N LYS A 218 -14.27 1.67 2.69
CA LYS A 218 -13.26 0.75 2.14
C LYS A 218 -12.36 1.44 1.13
N ILE A 219 -12.91 2.20 0.20
CA ILE A 219 -12.15 2.96 -0.81
C ILE A 219 -11.19 3.94 -0.11
N ALA A 220 -11.68 4.71 0.86
CA ALA A 220 -10.90 5.71 1.59
C ALA A 220 -9.70 5.12 2.35
N ASN A 221 -9.86 3.92 2.91
CA ASN A 221 -8.80 3.26 3.70
C ASN A 221 -7.98 2.26 2.88
N PHE A 222 -8.22 2.16 1.57
CA PHE A 222 -7.56 1.16 0.75
C PHE A 222 -6.13 1.56 0.43
N THR A 223 -5.19 0.66 0.69
CA THR A 223 -3.80 0.79 0.24
C THR A 223 -3.56 -0.20 -0.90
N PRO A 224 -3.42 0.26 -2.15
CA PRO A 224 -3.14 -0.63 -3.25
C PRO A 224 -1.79 -1.31 -3.06
N LYS A 225 -1.71 -2.56 -3.49
CA LYS A 225 -0.46 -3.30 -3.57
C LYS A 225 0.03 -3.25 -5.00
N LEU A 226 1.35 -3.27 -5.17
CA LEU A 226 1.95 -3.36 -6.49
C LEU A 226 1.54 -4.68 -7.15
N ASN A 227 0.99 -4.59 -8.36
CA ASN A 227 0.58 -5.73 -9.17
C ASN A 227 1.45 -5.78 -10.43
N ILE A 228 2.00 -6.94 -10.77
CA ILE A 228 2.87 -7.08 -11.94
C ILE A 228 2.12 -6.91 -13.26
N GLU A 229 0.80 -7.14 -13.27
CA GLU A 229 -0.04 -6.89 -14.44
C GLU A 229 -0.22 -5.38 -14.72
N ASP A 230 0.00 -4.52 -13.71
CA ASP A 230 -0.07 -3.08 -13.84
C ASP A 230 1.26 -2.53 -14.35
N THR A 231 1.54 -2.78 -15.63
CA THR A 231 2.81 -2.44 -16.26
C THR A 231 3.12 -0.95 -16.21
N ALA A 232 2.09 -0.09 -16.23
CA ALA A 232 2.25 1.36 -16.15
C ALA A 232 2.75 1.79 -14.76
N ARG A 233 2.12 1.31 -13.67
CA ARG A 233 2.59 1.60 -12.31
C ARG A 233 3.95 0.99 -12.03
N VAL A 234 4.23 -0.20 -12.57
CA VAL A 234 5.54 -0.85 -12.44
C VAL A 234 6.63 -0.02 -13.12
N ALA A 235 6.41 0.43 -14.37
CA ALA A 235 7.37 1.24 -15.10
C ALA A 235 7.65 2.58 -14.37
N GLU A 236 6.59 3.26 -13.94
CA GLU A 236 6.70 4.50 -13.15
C GLU A 236 7.47 4.26 -11.85
N ALA A 237 7.22 3.15 -11.14
CA ALA A 237 7.95 2.84 -9.92
C ALA A 237 9.45 2.64 -10.21
N ILE A 238 9.81 1.90 -11.26
CA ILE A 238 11.21 1.69 -11.65
C ILE A 238 11.88 3.04 -11.92
N GLU A 239 11.32 3.84 -12.82
CA GLU A 239 11.87 5.16 -13.18
C GLU A 239 11.95 6.10 -11.96
N TRP A 240 10.94 6.06 -11.10
CA TRP A 240 10.89 6.88 -9.90
C TRP A 240 12.02 6.55 -8.93
N TYR A 241 12.27 5.27 -8.67
CA TYR A 241 13.25 4.84 -7.67
C TYR A 241 14.69 4.78 -8.21
N GLU A 242 14.88 4.40 -9.48
CA GLU A 242 16.19 4.21 -10.12
C GLU A 242 17.06 5.48 -10.05
N SER A 243 16.45 6.65 -10.30
CA SER A 243 17.14 7.94 -10.27
C SER A 243 17.46 8.49 -8.87
N LYS A 244 16.98 7.84 -7.80
CA LYS A 244 16.97 8.41 -6.43
C LYS A 244 17.66 7.54 -5.38
N ILE A 245 18.10 6.35 -5.78
CA ILE A 245 18.82 5.39 -4.93
C ILE A 245 20.17 5.09 -5.60
N ASP A 246 21.23 5.16 -4.80
CA ASP A 246 22.57 4.77 -5.20
C ASP A 246 22.72 3.23 -5.17
N PHE A 247 22.38 2.59 -6.28
CA PHE A 247 22.49 1.15 -6.44
C PHE A 247 23.94 0.67 -6.59
N ASP A 248 24.84 1.53 -7.05
CA ASP A 248 26.26 1.22 -7.19
C ASP A 248 26.90 1.07 -5.81
N GLU A 249 26.66 2.02 -4.91
CA GLU A 249 27.13 1.93 -3.51
C GLU A 249 26.50 0.75 -2.77
N LEU A 250 25.21 0.49 -3.00
CA LEU A 250 24.53 -0.68 -2.42
C LEU A 250 25.19 -1.98 -2.87
N THR A 251 25.46 -2.12 -4.17
CA THR A 251 26.06 -3.33 -4.74
C THR A 251 27.49 -3.50 -4.27
N ARG A 252 28.27 -2.42 -4.22
CA ARG A 252 29.64 -2.40 -3.70
C ARG A 252 29.68 -2.93 -2.26
N ARG A 253 28.88 -2.35 -1.36
CA ARG A 253 28.86 -2.78 0.05
C ARG A 253 28.34 -4.19 0.26
N ALA A 254 27.35 -4.62 -0.53
CA ALA A 254 26.83 -5.99 -0.45
C ALA A 254 27.83 -7.04 -0.97
N SER A 255 28.78 -6.63 -1.82
CA SER A 255 29.84 -7.50 -2.32
C SER A 255 31.08 -7.54 -1.41
N GLU A 256 31.47 -6.41 -0.83
CA GLU A 256 32.70 -6.30 -0.02
C GLU A 256 32.65 -7.08 1.30
N ASP A 257 31.47 -7.25 1.91
CA ASP A 257 31.37 -7.94 3.21
C ASP A 257 31.31 -9.47 3.06
N ARG A 258 30.94 -9.99 1.88
CA ARG A 258 31.05 -11.43 1.58
C ARG A 258 32.50 -11.92 1.67
N ASP A 259 33.43 -11.10 1.21
CA ASP A 259 34.86 -11.42 1.26
C ASP A 259 35.45 -11.31 2.69
N ARG A 260 34.78 -10.57 3.61
CA ARG A 260 35.17 -10.48 5.03
C ARG A 260 34.68 -11.67 5.86
N ALA A 261 33.51 -12.22 5.54
CA ALA A 261 32.94 -13.38 6.22
C ALA A 261 33.81 -14.65 6.09
N ASP A 262 34.61 -14.76 5.03
CA ASP A 262 35.54 -15.88 4.83
C ASP A 262 36.89 -15.74 5.57
N VAL A 263 37.22 -14.55 6.10
CA VAL A 263 38.57 -14.27 6.63
C VAL A 263 38.61 -14.05 8.15
N ASN A 264 37.48 -13.95 8.85
CA ASN A 264 37.51 -13.72 10.29
C ASN A 264 36.39 -14.44 11.06
N VAL A 265 36.71 -15.63 11.56
CA VAL A 265 36.02 -16.22 12.72
C VAL A 265 36.90 -16.03 13.96
N PRO A 266 36.89 -14.88 14.64
CA PRO A 266 37.37 -14.82 16.01
C PRO A 266 36.28 -15.39 16.91
N GLY A 267 36.61 -16.48 17.60
CA GLY A 267 35.73 -17.13 18.56
C GLY A 267 35.24 -16.16 19.63
N ALA A 268 33.95 -15.81 19.57
CA ALA A 268 33.22 -15.30 20.72
C ALA A 268 32.56 -16.50 21.40
N ALA A 269 33.29 -17.08 22.35
CA ALA A 269 32.71 -17.92 23.37
C ALA A 269 31.74 -17.05 24.19
N ILE A 270 30.44 -17.18 23.91
CA ILE A 270 29.40 -16.84 24.88
C ILE A 270 28.55 -18.09 25.00
N GLY A 271 28.87 -18.87 26.03
CA GLY A 271 28.10 -20.05 26.38
C GLY A 271 26.69 -19.65 26.80
N TYR A 272 25.71 -20.02 25.99
CA TYR A 272 24.40 -20.41 26.47
C TYR A 272 24.14 -21.80 25.94
N GLY A 273 24.39 -22.80 26.78
CA GLY A 273 23.87 -24.13 26.59
C GLY A 273 22.35 -24.05 26.70
N VAL A 274 21.68 -24.12 25.56
CA VAL A 274 20.26 -24.44 25.52
C VAL A 274 20.13 -25.57 24.51
N SER A 275 20.09 -26.80 25.02
CA SER A 275 19.65 -27.96 24.25
C SER A 275 18.26 -27.66 23.68
N PRO A 276 17.97 -28.05 22.42
CA PRO A 276 16.61 -27.89 21.89
C PRO A 276 15.62 -28.68 22.75
N PRO A 277 14.43 -28.13 23.06
CA PRO A 277 13.43 -28.87 23.81
C PRO A 277 12.97 -30.10 23.01
N PRO A 278 12.79 -31.26 23.66
CA PRO A 278 12.28 -32.44 22.98
C PRO A 278 10.84 -32.18 22.52
N LEU A 279 10.53 -32.64 21.30
CA LEU A 279 9.17 -32.66 20.76
C LEU A 279 8.27 -33.44 21.72
N ALA A 280 7.42 -32.73 22.46
CA ALA A 280 6.48 -33.33 23.40
C ALA A 280 5.35 -34.02 22.62
N GLY A 281 5.45 -35.34 22.52
CA GLY A 281 4.31 -36.22 22.29
C GLY A 281 3.38 -36.25 23.51
N GLU A 282 2.09 -36.30 23.20
CA GLU A 282 0.96 -36.81 23.99
C GLU A 282 0.98 -36.67 25.52
N GLY A 283 0.08 -35.80 26.03
CA GLY A 283 -0.65 -36.06 27.27
C GLY A 283 -0.52 -35.02 28.40
N MET A 284 -1.67 -34.44 28.75
CA MET A 284 -2.02 -33.71 30.00
C MET A 284 -1.87 -32.17 30.03
N PRO A 285 -2.59 -31.45 30.92
CA PRO A 285 -4.02 -31.15 30.80
C PRO A 285 -4.28 -29.63 30.73
N PHE A 286 -5.41 -29.24 30.14
CA PHE A 286 -5.87 -27.85 30.07
C PHE A 286 -6.04 -27.23 31.47
N ILE A 287 -5.27 -26.18 31.77
CA ILE A 287 -5.53 -25.29 32.91
C ILE A 287 -6.55 -24.24 32.47
N LYS A 288 -7.73 -24.27 33.11
CA LYS A 288 -8.82 -23.30 32.96
C LYS A 288 -8.37 -21.93 33.48
N ALA A 289 -8.55 -20.87 32.69
CA ALA A 289 -8.38 -19.49 33.16
C ALA A 289 -9.47 -19.13 34.19
N PRO A 290 -9.15 -18.38 35.26
CA PRO A 290 -10.15 -17.90 36.21
C PRO A 290 -11.00 -16.78 35.58
N SER A 291 -12.31 -16.95 35.67
CA SER A 291 -13.31 -15.89 35.54
C SER A 291 -13.19 -14.95 36.73
N ASP A 292 -13.00 -13.65 36.44
CA ASP A 292 -13.39 -12.47 37.24
C ASP A 292 -12.25 -11.47 37.41
N LEU A 293 -12.25 -10.46 36.53
CA LEU A 293 -11.70 -9.12 36.83
C LEU A 293 -12.48 -8.10 36.00
N LYS A 294 -13.63 -7.68 36.55
CA LYS A 294 -14.26 -6.40 36.21
C LYS A 294 -13.44 -5.29 36.87
N GLY A 295 -12.95 -4.34 36.08
CA GLY A 295 -12.30 -3.12 36.58
C GLY A 295 -11.94 -2.23 35.41
N GLY A 296 -12.71 -1.16 35.21
CA GLY A 296 -12.56 -0.27 34.06
C GLY A 296 -11.30 0.58 34.11
N LEU A 297 -10.83 0.95 32.92
CA LEU A 297 -10.03 2.15 32.68
C LEU A 297 -10.28 2.56 31.23
N GLU A 298 -10.81 3.77 31.08
CA GLU A 298 -11.14 4.42 29.82
C GLU A 298 -9.91 4.55 28.91
N ALA A 299 -10.02 4.05 27.68
CA ALA A 299 -9.05 4.31 26.62
C ALA A 299 -9.52 5.52 25.82
N THR A 300 -8.82 6.64 26.02
CA THR A 300 -8.94 7.87 25.24
C THR A 300 -8.62 7.58 23.77
N GLN A 301 -9.62 7.76 22.90
CA GLN A 301 -9.49 7.65 21.45
C GLN A 301 -8.63 8.79 20.89
N TYR A 302 -7.44 8.48 20.38
CA TYR A 302 -6.77 9.32 19.38
C TYR A 302 -7.18 8.85 17.99
N ARG A 303 -7.98 9.69 17.31
CA ARG A 303 -8.40 9.54 15.91
C ARG A 303 -7.18 9.62 14.98
N ARG A 304 -7.14 8.72 14.00
CA ARG A 304 -6.42 8.90 12.72
C ARG A 304 -7.39 9.48 11.70
#